data_AF-A0AAD9IWY3-F1
#
_entry.id   AF-A0AAD9IWY3-F1
#
_cell.length_a   1.000
_cell.length_b   1.000
_cell.length_c   1.000
_cell.angle_alpha   90.00
_cell.angle_beta   90.00
_cell.angle_gamma   90.00
#
_symmetry.space_group_name_H-M   'P 1'
#
loop_
_entity.id
_entity.type
_entity.pdbx_description
1 polymer ?
#
loop_
_entity_poly.entity_id
_entity_poly.type
_entity_poly.pdbx_seq_one_letter_code
_entity_poly.pdbx_strand_id
1 'polypeptide(L)'
;MMDNTKDAILSSRCFIVESLTELDGIIDYLLEKKAITFEDKERIECCGVRSDKIRKLLDILHIKSNTSRQCFIDVLKNSAENHIYEYITNRASNCQSSKSSMTSVRANWNGQKLSYDLTTCSQSEQMYKPLDQWTVEYVIQWLKSLNFFLPDQIVSDFKTEEIDGKALMHLTCGNIREYISPKTKMGHIVENNS
;
A
#
# COMPACT_ATOMS: atom_id res chain seq x y z
N MET A 1 9.46 -7.80 23.44
CA MET A 1 9.99 -8.16 22.10
C MET A 1 9.09 -7.46 21.09
N MET A 2 9.57 -6.41 20.42
CA MET A 2 8.70 -5.45 19.71
C MET A 2 8.26 -5.98 18.33
N ASP A 3 6.95 -6.05 18.15
CA ASP A 3 6.09 -5.48 17.09
C ASP A 3 6.54 -5.36 15.61
N ASN A 4 7.71 -5.87 15.23
CA ASN A 4 8.22 -5.79 13.85
C ASN A 4 7.34 -6.59 12.87
N THR A 5 6.50 -7.50 13.36
CA THR A 5 5.52 -8.24 12.58
C THR A 5 4.54 -7.30 11.88
N LYS A 6 4.17 -6.17 12.51
CA LYS A 6 3.27 -5.18 11.89
C LYS A 6 3.86 -4.63 10.60
N ASP A 7 5.06 -4.07 10.71
CA ASP A 7 5.74 -3.37 9.63
C ASP A 7 6.14 -4.33 8.52
N ALA A 8 6.51 -5.57 8.88
CA ALA A 8 6.84 -6.62 7.92
C ALA A 8 5.63 -7.03 7.07
N ILE A 9 4.45 -7.20 7.68
CA ILE A 9 3.21 -7.49 6.97
C ILE A 9 2.84 -6.32 6.05
N LEU A 10 2.88 -5.08 6.56
CA LEU A 10 2.54 -3.89 5.77
C LEU A 10 3.48 -3.68 4.58
N SER A 11 4.78 -3.82 4.81
CA SER A 11 5.79 -3.65 3.77
C SER A 11 5.68 -4.73 2.69
N SER A 12 5.19 -5.92 3.05
CA SER A 12 5.01 -7.07 2.16
C SER A 12 3.60 -7.18 1.56
N ARG A 13 2.74 -6.17 1.80
CA ARG A 13 1.31 -6.23 1.47
C ARG A 13 1.02 -6.57 0.00
N CYS A 14 1.71 -5.91 -0.95
CA CYS A 14 1.49 -6.18 -2.38
C CYS A 14 1.79 -7.65 -2.72
N PHE A 15 2.94 -8.14 -2.25
CA PHE A 15 3.35 -9.53 -2.45
C PHE A 15 2.36 -10.52 -1.85
N ILE A 16 1.87 -10.29 -0.63
CA ILE A 16 0.89 -11.18 0.01
C ILE A 16 -0.41 -11.23 -0.81
N VAL A 17 -0.89 -10.09 -1.31
CA VAL A 17 -2.14 -10.03 -2.09
C VAL A 17 -2.03 -10.79 -3.42
N GLU A 18 -0.88 -10.73 -4.06
CA GLU A 18 -0.61 -11.42 -5.31
C GLU A 18 -0.44 -12.93 -5.11
N SER A 19 0.40 -13.32 -4.15
CA SER A 19 0.83 -14.70 -3.95
C SER A 19 -0.15 -15.57 -3.18
N LEU A 20 -1.00 -15.00 -2.31
CA LEU A 20 -1.86 -15.79 -1.44
C LEU A 20 -3.04 -16.41 -2.18
N THR A 21 -3.04 -17.73 -2.36
CA THR A 21 -4.08 -18.45 -3.12
C THR A 21 -5.19 -18.98 -2.23
N GLU A 22 -4.86 -19.61 -1.11
CA GLU A 22 -5.82 -20.29 -0.22
C GLU A 22 -6.32 -19.38 0.91
N LEU A 23 -7.24 -18.48 0.59
CA LEU A 23 -7.76 -17.50 1.56
C LEU A 23 -8.75 -18.10 2.56
N ASP A 24 -9.68 -18.95 2.11
CA ASP A 24 -10.81 -19.39 2.95
C ASP A 24 -10.33 -20.24 4.14
N GLY A 25 -9.39 -21.15 3.90
CA GLY A 25 -8.78 -21.95 4.97
C GLY A 25 -8.02 -21.10 6.00
N ILE A 26 -7.42 -20.00 5.59
CA ILE A 26 -6.77 -19.04 6.50
C ILE A 26 -7.80 -18.31 7.35
N ILE A 27 -8.91 -17.85 6.75
CA ILE A 27 -9.97 -17.16 7.48
C ILE A 27 -10.58 -18.10 8.53
N ASP A 28 -10.87 -19.35 8.16
CA ASP A 28 -11.44 -20.33 9.07
C ASP A 28 -10.51 -20.65 10.23
N TYR A 29 -9.20 -20.79 9.97
CA TYR A 29 -8.20 -20.95 11.02
C TYR A 29 -8.14 -19.74 11.97
N LEU A 30 -8.17 -18.51 11.42
CA LEU A 30 -8.14 -17.29 12.23
C LEU A 30 -9.41 -17.15 13.08
N LEU A 31 -10.57 -17.60 12.59
CA LEU A 31 -11.80 -17.68 13.37
C LEU A 31 -11.70 -18.70 14.50
N GLU A 32 -11.19 -19.90 14.22
CA GLU A 32 -11.00 -20.95 15.22
C GLU A 32 -10.10 -20.47 16.37
N LYS A 33 -9.03 -19.74 16.04
CA LYS A 33 -8.12 -19.14 17.04
C LYS A 33 -8.66 -17.85 17.67
N LYS A 34 -9.87 -17.41 17.32
CA LYS A 34 -10.47 -16.14 17.76
C LYS A 34 -9.59 -14.92 17.47
N ALA A 35 -8.73 -15.02 16.45
CA ALA A 35 -7.88 -13.92 15.99
C ALA A 35 -8.69 -12.86 15.23
N ILE A 36 -9.78 -13.27 14.59
CA ILE A 36 -10.81 -12.42 13.97
C ILE A 36 -12.20 -12.85 14.46
N THR A 37 -13.21 -11.99 14.29
CA THR A 37 -14.61 -12.30 14.65
C THR A 37 -15.40 -12.77 13.43
N PHE A 38 -16.60 -13.32 13.66
CA PHE A 38 -17.52 -13.67 12.58
C PHE A 38 -17.90 -12.45 11.72
N GLU A 39 -18.13 -11.30 12.35
CA GLU A 39 -18.38 -10.03 11.65
C GLU A 39 -17.20 -9.61 10.76
N ASP A 40 -15.97 -9.87 11.18
CA ASP A 40 -14.78 -9.61 10.34
C ASP A 40 -14.77 -10.53 9.11
N LYS A 41 -15.15 -11.81 9.24
CA LYS A 41 -15.30 -12.75 8.12
C LYS A 41 -16.36 -12.25 7.13
N GLU A 42 -17.55 -11.89 7.59
CA GLU A 42 -18.61 -11.36 6.72
C GLU A 42 -18.14 -10.12 5.94
N ARG A 43 -17.43 -9.20 6.60
CA ARG A 43 -16.86 -8.00 5.95
C ARG A 43 -15.83 -8.35 4.87
N ILE A 44 -15.05 -9.41 5.06
CA ILE A 44 -14.11 -9.91 4.04
C ILE A 44 -14.88 -10.55 2.89
N GLU A 45 -15.87 -11.40 3.19
CA GLU A 45 -16.66 -12.12 2.18
C GLU A 45 -17.51 -11.21 1.30
N CYS A 46 -17.94 -10.06 1.82
CA CYS A 46 -18.62 -9.00 1.06
C CYS A 46 -17.75 -8.39 -0.06
N CYS A 47 -16.43 -8.60 -0.07
CA CYS A 47 -15.59 -8.17 -1.19
C CYS A 47 -15.72 -9.15 -2.36
N GLY A 48 -16.02 -8.66 -3.56
CA GLY A 48 -16.29 -9.51 -4.73
C GLY A 48 -15.05 -10.16 -5.36
N VAL A 49 -13.85 -9.58 -5.18
CA VAL A 49 -12.61 -10.03 -5.81
C VAL A 49 -11.65 -10.59 -4.76
N ARG A 50 -10.96 -11.72 -5.06
CA ARG A 50 -9.99 -12.36 -4.15
C ARG A 50 -8.97 -11.36 -3.59
N SER A 51 -8.36 -10.55 -4.45
CA SER A 51 -7.34 -9.58 -4.04
C SER A 51 -7.88 -8.54 -3.05
N ASP A 52 -9.13 -8.10 -3.23
CA ASP A 52 -9.80 -7.19 -2.31
C ASP A 52 -10.14 -7.86 -0.97
N LYS A 53 -10.55 -9.13 -1.00
CA LYS A 53 -10.73 -9.92 0.22
C LYS A 53 -9.42 -10.00 1.03
N ILE A 54 -8.30 -10.27 0.38
CA ILE A 54 -6.98 -10.35 1.04
C ILE A 54 -6.58 -8.98 1.59
N ARG A 55 -6.74 -7.90 0.82
CA ARG A 55 -6.49 -6.54 1.32
C ARG A 55 -7.32 -6.24 2.57
N LYS A 56 -8.62 -6.58 2.53
CA LYS A 56 -9.54 -6.38 3.65
C LYS A 56 -9.11 -7.17 4.89
N LEU A 57 -8.69 -8.42 4.72
CA LEU A 57 -8.12 -9.23 5.79
C LEU A 57 -6.89 -8.55 6.40
N LEU A 58 -5.95 -8.07 5.58
CA LEU A 58 -4.75 -7.38 6.05
C LEU A 58 -5.06 -6.06 6.77
N ASP A 59 -6.08 -5.32 6.32
CA ASP A 59 -6.56 -4.10 7.02
C ASP A 59 -7.13 -4.41 8.40
N ILE A 60 -7.91 -5.49 8.51
CA ILE A 60 -8.43 -5.95 9.79
C ILE A 60 -7.27 -6.34 10.72
N LEU A 61 -6.34 -7.18 10.24
CA LEU A 61 -5.18 -7.62 11.03
C LEU A 61 -4.27 -6.47 11.47
N HIS A 62 -4.18 -5.39 10.69
CA HIS A 62 -3.44 -4.19 11.04
C HIS A 62 -4.00 -3.47 12.28
N ILE A 63 -5.33 -3.49 12.44
CA ILE A 63 -6.05 -2.86 13.56
C ILE A 63 -6.10 -3.78 14.78
N LYS A 64 -6.00 -5.10 14.58
CA LYS A 64 -6.07 -6.11 15.63
C LYS A 64 -4.78 -6.21 16.45
N SER A 65 -4.87 -6.99 17.52
CA SER A 65 -3.78 -7.22 18.46
C SER A 65 -2.59 -7.92 17.79
N ASN A 66 -1.43 -7.85 18.46
CA ASN A 66 -0.25 -8.61 18.08
C ASN A 66 -0.52 -10.11 17.96
N THR A 67 -1.33 -10.66 18.86
CA THR A 67 -1.70 -12.07 18.87
C THR A 67 -2.41 -12.46 17.57
N SER A 68 -3.35 -11.65 17.07
CA SER A 68 -4.04 -11.93 15.80
C SER A 68 -3.07 -11.94 14.62
N ARG A 69 -2.12 -10.99 14.60
CA ARG A 69 -1.07 -10.94 13.57
C ARG A 69 -0.14 -12.16 13.65
N GLN A 70 0.20 -12.60 14.85
CA GLN A 70 1.02 -13.80 15.03
C GLN A 70 0.28 -15.06 14.59
N CYS A 71 -1.02 -15.20 14.89
CA CYS A 71 -1.83 -16.31 14.38
C CYS A 71 -1.86 -16.35 12.84
N PHE A 72 -1.87 -15.18 12.19
CA PHE A 72 -1.76 -15.10 10.73
C PHE A 72 -0.39 -15.58 10.22
N ILE A 73 0.70 -15.20 10.88
CA ILE A 73 2.05 -15.71 10.54
C ILE A 73 2.13 -17.22 10.78
N ASP A 74 1.56 -17.72 11.86
CA ASP A 74 1.57 -19.14 12.22
C ASP A 74 0.77 -19.98 11.22
N VAL A 75 -0.38 -19.50 10.73
CA VAL A 75 -1.13 -20.24 9.70
C VAL A 75 -0.39 -20.24 8.37
N LEU A 76 0.24 -19.13 7.97
CA LEU A 76 1.07 -19.11 6.76
C LEU A 76 2.20 -20.14 6.83
N LYS A 77 2.89 -20.20 7.98
CA LYS A 77 3.98 -21.17 8.22
C LYS A 77 3.54 -22.63 8.12
N ASN A 78 2.32 -22.95 8.58
CA ASN A 78 1.81 -24.33 8.60
C ASN A 78 0.94 -24.69 7.39
N SER A 79 0.73 -23.75 6.47
CA SER A 79 -0.06 -23.95 5.26
C SER A 79 0.84 -24.22 4.04
N ALA A 80 0.22 -24.46 2.88
CA ALA A 80 0.93 -24.50 1.61
C ALA A 80 1.60 -23.15 1.24
N GLU A 81 1.23 -22.07 1.92
CA GLU A 81 1.69 -20.69 1.69
C GLU A 81 2.97 -20.35 2.47
N ASN A 82 3.77 -21.36 2.86
CA ASN A 82 5.02 -21.16 3.63
C ASN A 82 6.02 -20.22 2.92
N HIS A 83 6.00 -20.16 1.59
CA HIS A 83 6.84 -19.22 0.83
C HIS A 83 6.53 -17.75 1.17
N ILE A 84 5.28 -17.42 1.49
CA ILE A 84 4.87 -16.07 1.94
C ILE A 84 5.41 -15.80 3.34
N TYR A 85 5.31 -16.79 4.23
CA TYR A 85 5.90 -16.72 5.57
C TYR A 85 7.40 -16.42 5.50
N GLU A 86 8.16 -17.20 4.71
CA GLU A 86 9.61 -17.01 4.55
C GLU A 86 9.95 -15.61 4.03
N TYR A 87 9.20 -15.13 3.04
CA TYR A 87 9.36 -13.77 2.51
C TYR A 87 9.19 -12.70 3.60
N ILE A 88 8.11 -12.78 4.38
CA ILE A 88 7.82 -11.83 5.46
C ILE A 88 8.92 -11.88 6.53
N THR A 89 9.32 -13.07 6.96
CA THR A 89 10.34 -13.26 8.02
C THR A 89 11.72 -12.78 7.58
N ASN A 90 12.14 -13.07 6.34
CA ASN A 90 13.40 -12.58 5.80
C ASN A 90 13.45 -11.05 5.78
N ARG A 91 12.33 -10.42 5.42
CA ARG A 91 12.22 -8.96 5.38
C ARG A 91 12.25 -8.36 6.79
N ALA A 92 11.57 -8.99 7.75
CA ALA A 92 11.59 -8.58 9.15
C ALA A 92 13.01 -8.62 9.76
N SER A 93 13.81 -9.63 9.39
CA SER A 93 15.21 -9.77 9.82
C SER A 93 16.11 -8.70 9.20
N ASN A 94 15.97 -8.44 7.90
CA ASN A 94 16.76 -7.40 7.21
C ASN A 94 16.51 -6.00 7.77
N CYS A 95 15.28 -5.70 8.18
CA CYS A 95 14.94 -4.43 8.83
C CYS A 95 15.60 -4.23 10.21
N GLN A 96 16.04 -5.31 10.88
CA GLN A 96 16.71 -5.23 12.18
C GLN A 96 18.20 -4.95 12.04
N SER A 97 18.85 -5.52 11.02
CA SER A 97 20.28 -5.32 10.74
C SER A 97 20.61 -3.85 10.43
N SER A 98 19.69 -3.12 9.78
CA SER A 98 19.90 -1.71 9.45
C SER A 98 19.79 -0.77 10.66
N LYS A 99 18.99 -1.10 11.68
CA LYS A 99 18.79 -0.25 12.86
C LYS A 99 20.00 -0.24 13.81
N SER A 100 20.78 -1.32 13.86
CA SER A 100 22.02 -1.37 14.64
C SER A 100 23.18 -0.56 14.03
N SER A 101 23.11 -0.23 12.74
CA SER A 101 24.18 0.54 12.08
C SER A 101 24.01 2.06 12.19
N MET A 102 22.86 2.57 12.68
CA MET A 102 22.58 4.00 12.83
C MET A 102 22.82 4.57 14.23
N THR A 103 23.11 3.74 15.25
CA THR A 103 23.42 4.23 16.61
C THR A 103 24.92 4.50 16.85
N SER A 104 25.80 4.21 15.88
CA SER A 104 27.26 4.44 16.01
C SER A 104 27.80 5.67 15.24
N VAL A 105 26.93 6.57 14.76
CA VAL A 105 27.36 7.83 14.09
C VAL A 105 26.83 9.06 14.83
N ARG A 106 26.83 9.01 16.17
CA ARG A 106 26.49 10.16 17.03
C ARG A 106 27.64 10.51 17.97
N ALA A 107 28.87 10.53 17.46
CA ALA A 107 30.02 11.12 18.15
C ALA A 107 31.18 11.45 17.17
N ASN A 108 30.93 12.29 16.16
CA ASN A 108 31.96 13.21 15.63
C ASN A 108 31.32 14.10 14.56
N TRP A 109 30.98 15.34 14.91
CA TRP A 109 30.61 16.37 13.94
C TRP A 109 31.68 17.46 14.01
N ASN A 110 32.78 17.24 13.29
CA ASN A 110 33.72 18.31 12.95
C ASN A 110 33.40 18.76 11.53
N GLY A 111 32.94 20.00 11.41
CA GLY A 111 32.42 20.58 10.18
C GLY A 111 33.41 20.58 9.02
N GLN A 112 33.38 19.51 8.22
CA GLN A 112 33.91 19.50 6.87
C GLN A 112 32.86 18.92 5.91
N LYS A 113 32.57 19.76 4.92
CA LYS A 113 31.69 19.52 3.77
C LYS A 113 32.21 18.31 2.99
N LEU A 114 31.57 17.17 3.16
CA LEU A 114 31.76 16.01 2.30
C LEU A 114 30.66 16.00 1.23
N SER A 115 31.10 16.12 -0.01
CA SER A 115 30.34 15.77 -1.21
C SER A 115 30.30 14.26 -1.30
N TYR A 116 29.13 13.65 -1.12
CA TYR A 116 28.89 12.25 -1.45
C TYR A 116 27.81 12.15 -2.51
N ASP A 117 28.17 11.54 -3.64
CA ASP A 117 27.24 11.03 -4.64
C ASP A 117 26.40 9.91 -4.02
N LEU A 118 25.10 10.15 -3.92
CA LEU A 118 24.08 9.16 -3.57
C LEU A 118 23.29 8.83 -4.84
N THR A 119 23.79 7.87 -5.62
CA THR A 119 22.96 7.24 -6.66
C THR A 119 22.42 5.94 -6.09
N THR A 120 21.08 5.79 -6.16
CA THR A 120 20.28 4.60 -5.82
C THR A 120 20.14 4.22 -4.33
N CYS A 121 19.25 4.92 -3.60
CA CYS A 121 18.11 4.35 -2.86
C CYS A 121 17.49 5.45 -1.95
N SER A 122 16.76 6.39 -2.55
CA SER A 122 16.17 7.54 -1.84
C SER A 122 14.75 7.84 -2.33
N GLN A 123 13.83 6.87 -2.23
CA GLN A 123 12.40 7.12 -2.50
C GLN A 123 11.57 7.39 -1.23
N SER A 124 12.13 7.28 -0.03
CA SER A 124 11.37 7.49 1.22
C SER A 124 11.57 8.87 1.85
N GLU A 125 12.35 9.77 1.25
CA GLU A 125 12.65 11.11 1.80
C GLU A 125 12.19 12.28 0.91
N GLN A 126 11.34 12.05 -0.08
CA GLN A 126 10.52 13.15 -0.61
C GLN A 126 9.35 13.42 0.35
N MET A 127 9.76 14.02 1.46
CA MET A 127 9.02 14.87 2.38
C MET A 127 7.71 15.40 1.77
N TYR A 128 6.60 14.86 2.28
CA TYR A 128 5.22 15.15 1.90
C TYR A 128 4.99 16.64 1.65
N LYS A 129 5.03 17.05 0.38
CA LYS A 129 4.45 18.34 0.00
C LYS A 129 2.94 18.27 0.27
N PRO A 130 2.34 19.29 0.88
CA PRO A 130 0.89 19.42 0.94
C PRO A 130 0.28 19.26 -0.45
N LEU A 131 -0.88 18.59 -0.53
CA LEU A 131 -1.48 18.23 -1.82
C LEU A 131 -1.78 19.46 -2.69
N ASP A 132 -2.16 20.58 -2.09
CA ASP A 132 -2.38 21.87 -2.75
C ASP A 132 -1.12 22.50 -3.37
N GLN A 133 0.07 21.91 -3.14
CA GLN A 133 1.35 22.33 -3.70
C GLN A 133 1.89 21.36 -4.77
N TRP A 134 1.12 20.32 -5.13
CA TRP A 134 1.55 19.37 -6.15
C TRP A 134 1.34 19.97 -7.54
N THR A 135 2.40 19.99 -8.34
CA THR A 135 2.29 20.31 -9.77
C THR A 135 1.72 19.11 -10.53
N VAL A 136 1.29 19.33 -11.78
CA VAL A 136 0.84 18.26 -12.69
C VAL A 136 1.89 17.15 -12.77
N GLU A 137 3.17 17.49 -12.93
CA GLU A 137 4.25 16.50 -12.99
C GLU A 137 4.34 15.65 -11.72
N TYR A 138 4.12 16.25 -10.55
CA TYR A 138 4.16 15.55 -9.28
C TYR A 138 2.96 14.62 -9.13
N VAL A 139 1.76 15.06 -9.54
CA VAL A 139 0.56 14.20 -9.61
C VAL A 139 0.79 13.02 -10.56
N ILE A 140 1.37 13.26 -11.75
CA ILE A 140 1.68 12.20 -12.72
C ILE A 140 2.74 11.23 -12.20
N GLN A 141 3.79 11.72 -11.53
CA GLN A 141 4.79 10.86 -10.88
C GLN A 141 4.18 10.02 -9.77
N TRP A 142 3.28 10.61 -8.97
CA TRP A 142 2.53 9.90 -7.95
C TRP A 142 1.65 8.81 -8.59
N LEU A 143 0.84 9.12 -9.61
CA LEU A 143 0.01 8.15 -10.33
C LEU A 143 0.85 7.00 -10.92
N LYS A 144 2.01 7.31 -11.52
CA LYS A 144 2.96 6.32 -12.03
C LYS A 144 3.58 5.47 -10.91
N SER A 145 3.85 6.05 -9.74
CA SER A 145 4.35 5.32 -8.58
C SER A 145 3.35 4.30 -8.05
N LEU A 146 2.05 4.52 -8.31
CA LEU A 146 1.01 3.55 -7.98
C LEU A 146 1.07 2.29 -8.87
N ASN A 147 1.79 2.35 -10.00
CA ASN A 147 2.31 1.35 -10.97
C ASN A 147 1.54 0.03 -11.23
N PHE A 148 0.39 -0.20 -10.61
CA PHE A 148 -0.24 -1.51 -10.49
C PHE A 148 -1.78 -1.48 -10.63
N PHE A 149 -2.42 -0.29 -10.62
CA PHE A 149 -3.88 -0.18 -10.60
C PHE A 149 -4.51 0.79 -11.60
N LEU A 150 -3.72 1.61 -12.30
CA LEU A 150 -4.26 2.63 -13.20
C LEU A 150 -3.87 2.30 -14.64
N PRO A 151 -4.85 2.14 -15.55
CA PRO A 151 -4.57 2.11 -16.99
C PRO A 151 -3.77 3.34 -17.43
N ASP A 152 -2.84 3.17 -18.38
CA ASP A 152 -2.05 4.27 -18.95
C ASP A 152 -2.92 5.42 -19.50
N GLN A 153 -4.15 5.10 -19.87
CA GLN A 153 -5.15 6.08 -20.28
C GLN A 153 -5.46 7.09 -19.18
N ILE A 154 -5.59 6.66 -17.92
CA ILE A 154 -5.90 7.58 -16.80
C ILE A 154 -4.73 8.54 -16.57
N VAL A 155 -3.49 8.04 -16.66
CA VAL A 155 -2.30 8.90 -16.54
C VAL A 155 -2.24 9.92 -17.69
N SER A 156 -2.66 9.51 -18.88
CA SER A 156 -2.72 10.39 -20.05
C SER A 156 -3.82 11.45 -19.90
N ASP A 157 -5.00 11.05 -19.44
CA ASP A 157 -6.15 11.94 -19.22
C ASP A 157 -5.83 13.01 -18.17
N PHE A 158 -5.24 12.61 -17.04
CA PHE A 158 -4.79 13.56 -16.00
C PHE A 158 -3.73 14.53 -16.51
N LYS A 159 -2.86 14.08 -17.43
CA LYS A 159 -1.86 14.94 -18.05
C LYS A 159 -2.49 15.92 -19.03
N THR A 160 -3.46 15.47 -19.83
CA THR A 160 -4.15 16.30 -20.82
C THR A 160 -5.07 17.32 -20.18
N GLU A 161 -5.72 16.96 -19.07
CA GLU A 161 -6.58 17.87 -18.28
C GLU A 161 -5.79 18.77 -17.32
N GLU A 162 -4.44 18.67 -17.31
CA GLU A 162 -3.54 19.44 -16.44
C GLU A 162 -3.96 19.39 -14.96
N ILE A 163 -4.34 18.20 -14.48
CA ILE A 163 -4.82 18.01 -13.11
C ILE A 163 -3.64 18.14 -12.13
N ASP A 164 -3.59 19.28 -11.45
CA ASP A 164 -2.68 19.54 -10.35
C ASP A 164 -3.26 19.05 -9.01
N GLY A 165 -2.51 19.21 -7.92
CA GLY A 165 -2.97 18.73 -6.63
C GLY A 165 -4.15 19.52 -6.05
N LYS A 166 -4.35 20.79 -6.44
CA LYS A 166 -5.54 21.55 -6.03
C LYS A 166 -6.79 20.99 -6.70
N ALA A 167 -6.73 20.75 -8.01
CA ALA A 167 -7.80 20.09 -8.74
C ALA A 167 -8.10 18.71 -8.15
N LEU A 168 -7.06 17.95 -7.78
CA LEU A 168 -7.21 16.65 -7.13
C LEU A 168 -7.98 16.72 -5.79
N MET A 169 -7.79 17.77 -4.99
CA MET A 169 -8.55 17.95 -3.74
C MET A 169 -10.05 18.18 -3.96
N HIS A 170 -10.41 18.79 -5.10
CA HIS A 170 -11.80 19.05 -5.46
C HIS A 170 -12.48 17.87 -6.17
N LEU A 171 -11.71 16.88 -6.63
CA LEU A 171 -12.25 15.61 -7.10
C LEU A 171 -12.80 14.83 -5.89
N THR A 172 -14.10 14.99 -5.62
CA THR A 172 -14.78 14.18 -4.62
C THR A 172 -14.63 12.69 -4.93
N CYS A 173 -14.61 11.83 -3.91
CA CYS A 173 -14.46 10.37 -4.08
C CYS A 173 -15.50 9.73 -5.03
N GLY A 174 -16.63 10.40 -5.32
CA GLY A 174 -17.60 9.98 -6.33
C GLY A 174 -17.07 10.09 -7.76
N ASN A 175 -16.41 11.21 -8.09
CA ASN A 175 -15.96 11.50 -9.46
C ASN A 175 -14.74 10.66 -9.85
N ILE A 176 -13.85 10.34 -8.90
CA ILE A 176 -12.68 9.49 -9.16
C ILE A 176 -13.11 8.09 -9.64
N ARG A 177 -14.24 7.56 -9.13
CA ARG A 177 -14.80 6.29 -9.61
C ARG A 177 -15.30 6.37 -11.05
N GLU A 178 -15.81 7.52 -11.49
CA GLU A 178 -16.26 7.72 -12.87
C GLU A 178 -15.07 7.72 -13.84
N TYR A 179 -13.92 8.30 -13.44
CA TYR A 179 -12.68 8.24 -14.22
C TYR A 179 -12.05 6.83 -14.29
N ILE A 180 -12.28 5.98 -13.26
CA ILE A 180 -11.72 4.61 -13.20
C ILE A 180 -12.67 3.58 -13.83
N SER A 181 -13.94 3.91 -14.02
CA SER A 181 -14.91 3.03 -14.68
C SER A 181 -14.66 2.99 -16.19
N PRO A 182 -14.34 1.84 -16.82
CA PRO A 182 -14.02 1.75 -18.26
C PRO A 182 -15.18 2.06 -19.22
N LYS A 183 -16.31 2.56 -18.70
CA LYS A 183 -17.50 2.87 -19.48
C LYS A 183 -18.10 4.16 -18.93
N THR A 184 -17.78 5.30 -19.56
CA THR A 184 -18.76 6.29 -20.04
C THR A 184 -18.02 7.32 -20.92
N LYS A 185 -17.83 6.98 -22.20
CA LYS A 185 -17.83 7.99 -23.26
C LYS A 185 -19.27 8.12 -23.73
N MET A 186 -19.99 9.13 -23.26
CA MET A 186 -21.16 9.80 -23.87
C MET A 186 -21.29 11.11 -23.10
N GLY A 187 -21.02 12.30 -23.63
CA GLY A 187 -21.61 12.90 -24.82
C GLY A 187 -22.40 14.14 -24.35
N HIS A 188 -22.19 15.27 -25.03
CA HIS A 188 -22.85 16.58 -24.87
C HIS A 188 -22.33 17.55 -23.78
N ILE A 189 -21.42 18.44 -24.19
CA ILE A 189 -21.54 19.85 -23.82
C ILE A 189 -22.06 20.56 -25.07
N VAL A 190 -23.33 20.98 -24.99
CA VAL A 190 -24.01 21.80 -25.99
C VAL A 190 -23.50 23.23 -25.87
N GLU A 191 -23.05 23.80 -26.99
CA GLU A 191 -22.79 25.22 -27.17
C GLU A 191 -24.07 26.02 -26.91
N ASN A 192 -24.05 26.94 -25.95
CA ASN A 192 -25.04 28.00 -25.85
C ASN A 192 -24.41 29.30 -26.34
N ASN A 193 -24.73 29.63 -27.59
CA ASN A 193 -24.68 30.98 -28.11
C ASN A 193 -25.82 31.80 -27.50
N SER A 194 -25.50 32.94 -26.92
CA SER A 194 -26.35 34.14 -26.87
C SER A 194 -25.46 35.36 -26.76
#